data_AF-A0A7S3MLV3-F1
#
_entry.id   AF-A0A7S3MLV3-F1
#
_cell.length_a   1.000
_cell.length_b   1.000
_cell.length_c   1.000
_cell.angle_alpha   90.00
_cell.angle_beta   90.00
_cell.angle_gamma   90.00
#
_symmetry.space_group_name_H-M   'P 1'
#
loop_
_entity.id
_entity.type
_entity.pdbx_description
1 polymer ?
#
loop_
_entity_poly.entity_id
_entity_poly.type
_entity_poly.pdbx_seq_one_letter_code
_entity_poly.pdbx_strand_id
1 'polypeptide(L)'
;MTSWYDIKSLDRPNTISKEDMRQLMSQEEIRDSVRIVTDIIKSEVTLLDGQHEKVFIGGFSQGCAISLATFLLYRQGRLGGCVGLSGAHSAIIDYEHEVDMPLKKQTKMFLYHGEDDPVIAVETAQ
;
A
#
# COMPACT_ATOMS: atom_id res chain seq x y z
N MET A 1 -14.98 14.51 3.44
CA MET A 1 -14.36 13.35 4.10
C MET A 1 -12.88 13.38 3.76
N THR A 2 -12.01 13.13 4.72
CA THR A 2 -10.57 12.97 4.46
C THR A 2 -10.33 11.60 3.85
N SER A 3 -9.85 11.54 2.61
CA SER A 3 -9.45 10.32 1.90
C SER A 3 -7.92 10.24 1.83
N TRP A 4 -7.40 9.05 1.53
CA TRP A 4 -5.97 8.89 1.24
C TRP A 4 -5.62 9.28 -0.20
N TYR A 5 -6.58 9.13 -1.10
CA TYR A 5 -6.52 9.51 -2.50
C TYR A 5 -7.93 9.48 -3.08
N ASP A 6 -8.15 10.27 -4.13
CA ASP A 6 -9.41 10.28 -4.86
C ASP A 6 -9.49 9.17 -5.91
N ILE A 7 -10.73 8.76 -6.16
CA ILE A 7 -11.10 7.84 -7.24
C ILE A 7 -11.68 8.69 -8.36
N LYS A 8 -10.95 8.79 -9.46
CA LYS A 8 -11.26 9.67 -10.61
C LYS A 8 -12.55 9.29 -11.34
N SER A 9 -12.89 8.00 -11.33
CA SER A 9 -14.15 7.50 -11.89
C SER A 9 -14.63 6.26 -11.16
N LEU A 10 -15.95 6.21 -10.91
CA LEU A 10 -16.64 5.04 -10.38
C LEU A 10 -17.19 4.13 -11.49
N ASP A 11 -17.14 4.56 -12.75
CA ASP A 11 -17.49 3.72 -13.88
C ASP A 11 -16.43 2.65 -14.04
N ARG A 12 -16.72 1.46 -13.48
CA ARG A 12 -15.88 0.27 -13.60
C ARG A 12 -16.39 -0.55 -14.80
N PRO A 13 -15.79 -0.43 -15.99
CA PRO A 13 -16.10 -1.36 -17.06
C PRO A 13 -15.86 -2.80 -16.59
N ASN A 14 -16.72 -3.74 -16.97
CA ASN A 14 -16.66 -5.15 -16.54
C ASN A 14 -15.39 -5.90 -17.03
N THR A 15 -14.48 -5.23 -17.75
CA THR A 15 -13.36 -5.83 -18.49
C THR A 15 -12.06 -5.03 -18.40
N ILE A 16 -11.81 -4.32 -17.29
CA ILE A 16 -10.51 -3.64 -17.08
C ILE A 16 -9.53 -4.54 -16.33
N SER A 17 -8.26 -4.50 -16.75
CA SER A 17 -7.18 -5.19 -16.05
C SER A 17 -6.91 -4.52 -14.69
N LYS A 18 -6.20 -5.23 -13.79
CA LYS A 18 -5.77 -4.64 -12.50
C LYS A 18 -4.94 -3.36 -12.69
N GLU A 19 -4.17 -3.29 -13.77
CA GLU A 19 -3.34 -2.12 -14.07
C GLU A 19 -4.21 -0.93 -14.49
N ASP A 20 -5.23 -1.17 -15.32
CA ASP A 20 -6.18 -0.15 -15.74
C ASP A 20 -7.00 0.38 -14.54
N MET A 21 -7.30 -0.47 -13.55
CA MET A 21 -7.97 -0.01 -12.33
C MET A 21 -7.13 0.98 -11.51
N ARG A 22 -5.79 0.86 -11.52
CA ARG A 22 -4.91 1.81 -10.80
C ARG A 22 -4.95 3.20 -11.46
N GLN A 23 -5.18 3.27 -12.76
CA GLN A 23 -5.32 4.54 -13.49
C GLN A 23 -6.55 5.34 -13.03
N LEU A 24 -7.57 4.66 -12.49
CA LEU A 24 -8.75 5.28 -11.91
C LEU A 24 -8.47 5.96 -10.57
N MET A 25 -7.31 5.73 -9.96
CA MET A 25 -6.93 6.27 -8.67
C MET A 25 -5.95 7.43 -8.86
N SER A 26 -6.01 8.44 -8.01
CA SER A 26 -5.07 9.56 -8.05
C SER A 26 -3.67 9.11 -7.62
N GLN A 27 -2.82 8.82 -8.61
CA GLN A 27 -1.43 8.40 -8.36
C GLN A 27 -0.60 9.49 -7.68
N GLU A 28 -0.88 10.76 -7.95
CA GLU A 28 -0.24 11.89 -7.28
C GLU A 28 -0.56 11.89 -5.78
N GLU A 29 -1.84 11.80 -5.42
CA GLU A 29 -2.26 11.77 -4.02
C GLU A 29 -1.83 10.50 -3.30
N ILE A 30 -1.78 9.35 -4.00
CA ILE A 30 -1.17 8.13 -3.46
C ILE A 30 0.29 8.39 -3.10
N ARG A 31 1.07 9.03 -3.98
CA ARG A 31 2.50 9.34 -3.72
C ARG A 31 2.66 10.34 -2.58
N ASP A 32 1.77 11.33 -2.47
CA ASP A 32 1.75 12.26 -1.35
C ASP A 32 1.42 11.58 -0.02
N SER A 33 0.41 10.72 0.00
CA SER A 33 0.06 9.88 1.16
C SER A 33 1.21 8.95 1.55
N VAL A 34 1.88 8.33 0.57
CA VAL A 34 3.08 7.52 0.82
C VAL A 34 4.18 8.34 1.49
N ARG A 35 4.42 9.58 1.03
CA ARG A 35 5.42 10.48 1.63
C ARG A 35 5.07 10.79 3.08
N ILE A 36 3.82 11.15 3.37
CA ILE A 36 3.34 11.42 4.74
C ILE A 36 3.56 10.21 5.65
N VAL A 37 3.12 9.02 5.23
CA VAL A 37 3.27 7.81 6.05
C VAL A 37 4.74 7.40 6.19
N THR A 38 5.55 7.59 5.15
CA THR A 38 7.01 7.35 5.20
C THR A 38 7.68 8.24 6.23
N ASP A 39 7.29 9.51 6.32
CA ASP A 39 7.87 10.45 7.29
C ASP A 39 7.46 10.09 8.72
N ILE A 40 6.23 9.64 8.94
CA ILE A 40 5.80 9.07 10.22
C ILE A 40 6.68 7.86 10.58
N ILE A 41 6.88 6.92 9.66
CA ILE A 41 7.74 5.74 9.91
C ILE A 41 9.16 6.17 10.30
N LYS A 42 9.75 7.16 9.62
CA LYS A 42 11.09 7.65 9.98
C LYS A 42 11.14 8.21 11.40
N SER A 43 10.11 8.97 11.80
CA SER A 43 9.99 9.47 13.18
C SER A 43 9.89 8.33 14.18
N GLU A 44 9.05 7.32 13.94
CA GLU A 44 8.91 6.16 14.83
C GLU A 44 10.21 5.34 14.91
N VAL A 45 10.88 5.12 13.78
CA VAL A 45 12.18 4.43 13.76
C VAL A 45 13.24 5.19 14.56
N THR A 46 13.22 6.53 14.53
CA THR A 46 14.11 7.36 15.35
C THR A 46 13.86 7.14 16.84
N LEU A 47 12.59 7.03 17.26
CA LEU A 47 12.22 6.73 18.65
C LEU A 47 12.61 5.30 19.07
N LEU A 48 12.77 4.39 18.11
CA LEU A 48 13.14 2.99 18.32
C LEU A 48 14.64 2.74 18.14
N ASP A 49 15.48 3.77 18.26
CA ASP A 49 16.95 3.69 18.11
C ASP A 49 17.38 3.09 16.75
N GLY A 50 16.65 3.39 15.68
CA GLY A 50 16.95 2.88 14.33
C GLY A 50 16.48 1.46 14.06
N GLN A 51 15.73 0.82 14.96
CA GLN A 51 15.25 -0.56 14.81
C GLN A 51 14.01 -0.64 13.91
N HIS A 52 14.21 -0.61 12.59
CA HIS A 52 13.15 -0.70 11.58
C HIS A 52 12.23 -1.93 11.76
N GLU A 53 12.80 -3.06 12.20
CA GLU A 53 12.11 -4.32 12.40
C GLU A 53 11.10 -4.31 13.55
N LYS A 54 11.07 -3.26 14.36
CA LYS A 54 10.05 -3.04 15.39
C LYS A 54 8.83 -2.27 14.90
N VAL A 55 8.89 -1.70 13.69
CA VAL A 55 7.77 -0.95 13.10
C VAL A 55 6.97 -1.86 12.17
N PHE A 56 5.67 -1.94 12.41
CA PHE A 56 4.70 -2.61 11.55
C PHE A 56 3.83 -1.56 10.88
N ILE A 57 3.53 -1.76 9.60
CA ILE A 57 2.61 -0.89 8.84
C ILE A 57 1.39 -1.70 8.44
N GLY A 58 0.21 -1.09 8.46
CA GLY A 58 -0.97 -1.72 7.92
C GLY A 58 -2.20 -0.84 7.85
N GLY A 59 -3.21 -1.32 7.13
CA GLY A 59 -4.43 -0.57 6.94
C GLY A 59 -5.56 -1.38 6.31
N PHE A 60 -6.75 -0.78 6.31
CA PHE A 60 -7.99 -1.32 5.77
C PHE A 60 -8.45 -0.54 4.54
N SER A 61 -8.95 -1.23 3.50
CA SER A 61 -9.47 -0.60 2.28
C SER A 61 -8.45 0.34 1.61
N GLN A 62 -8.73 1.64 1.43
CA GLN A 62 -7.71 2.59 0.93
C GLN A 62 -6.45 2.64 1.82
N GLY A 63 -6.59 2.42 3.13
CA GLY A 63 -5.45 2.35 4.03
C GLY A 63 -4.57 1.13 3.76
N CYS A 64 -5.14 0.02 3.28
CA CYS A 64 -4.37 -1.14 2.80
C CYS A 64 -3.53 -0.74 1.59
N ALA A 65 -4.15 -0.05 0.63
CA ALA A 65 -3.48 0.43 -0.58
C ALA A 65 -2.27 1.32 -0.26
N ILE A 66 -2.44 2.30 0.63
CA ILE A 66 -1.33 3.17 1.07
C ILE A 66 -0.30 2.38 1.86
N SER A 67 -0.70 1.46 2.73
CA SER A 67 0.24 0.66 3.51
C SER A 67 1.12 -0.21 2.63
N LEU A 68 0.56 -0.83 1.59
CA LEU A 68 1.31 -1.63 0.63
C LEU A 68 2.23 -0.75 -0.22
N ALA A 69 1.73 0.38 -0.72
CA ALA A 69 2.53 1.32 -1.51
C ALA A 69 3.72 1.86 -0.69
N THR A 70 3.47 2.31 0.53
CA THR A 70 4.52 2.77 1.44
C THR A 70 5.49 1.65 1.77
N PHE A 71 5.01 0.44 2.08
CA PHE A 71 5.88 -0.71 2.33
C PHE A 71 6.80 -0.98 1.14
N LEU A 72 6.28 -1.02 -0.09
CA LEU A 72 7.06 -1.31 -1.30
C LEU A 72 8.11 -0.23 -1.59
N LEU A 73 7.75 1.05 -1.42
CA LEU A 73 8.60 2.20 -1.72
C LEU A 73 9.56 2.58 -0.58
N TYR A 74 9.40 2.01 0.62
CA TYR A 74 10.29 2.26 1.75
C TYR A 74 11.68 1.64 1.52
N ARG A 75 12.76 2.40 1.55
CA ARG A 75 14.12 1.88 1.26
C ARG A 75 15.11 2.02 2.42
N GLN A 76 14.67 2.61 3.53
CA GLN A 76 15.55 2.94 4.65
C GLN A 76 15.88 1.72 5.53
N GLY A 77 15.10 0.66 5.47
CA GLY A 77 15.34 -0.56 6.23
C GLY A 77 14.22 -1.59 6.08
N ARG A 78 14.38 -2.73 6.75
CA ARG A 78 13.36 -3.80 6.77
C ARG A 78 12.36 -3.53 7.89
N LEU A 79 11.09 -3.31 7.53
CA LEU A 79 10.02 -3.22 8.52
C LEU A 79 9.76 -4.58 9.20
N GLY A 80 9.16 -4.54 10.39
CA GLY A 80 8.76 -5.73 11.15
C GLY A 80 7.71 -6.56 10.42
N GLY A 81 6.77 -5.88 9.77
CA GLY A 81 5.75 -6.51 8.94
C GLY A 81 4.83 -5.53 8.24
N CYS A 82 4.05 -6.05 7.29
CA CYS A 82 3.01 -5.34 6.57
C CYS A 82 1.67 -6.07 6.71
N VAL A 83 0.60 -5.34 7.05
CA VAL A 83 -0.75 -5.88 7.25
C VAL A 83 -1.74 -5.20 6.31
N GLY A 84 -2.33 -5.96 5.39
CA GLY A 84 -3.33 -5.48 4.44
C GLY A 84 -4.68 -6.12 4.71
N LEU A 85 -5.72 -5.31 4.91
CA LEU A 85 -7.07 -5.78 5.21
C LEU A 85 -8.06 -5.23 4.18
N SER A 86 -8.84 -6.10 3.54
CA SER A 86 -9.96 -5.76 2.66
C SER A 86 -9.63 -4.66 1.64
N GLY A 87 -8.52 -4.80 0.90
CA GLY A 87 -8.00 -3.74 0.04
C GLY A 87 -7.16 -4.27 -1.11
N ALA A 88 -6.64 -3.35 -1.92
CA ALA A 88 -5.86 -3.69 -3.11
C ALA A 88 -4.68 -2.73 -3.31
N HIS A 89 -3.60 -3.25 -3.86
CA HIS A 89 -2.46 -2.45 -4.29
C HIS A 89 -2.83 -1.48 -5.42
N SER A 90 -2.85 -0.19 -5.09
CA SER A 90 -3.31 0.90 -5.96
C SER A 90 -2.22 1.72 -6.62
N ALA A 91 -0.97 1.63 -6.15
CA ALA A 91 0.12 2.44 -6.68
C ALA A 91 0.68 1.86 -7.98
N ILE A 92 0.97 2.74 -8.94
CA ILE A 92 1.80 2.39 -10.09
C ILE A 92 3.26 2.56 -9.66
N ILE A 93 4.00 1.46 -9.70
CA ILE A 93 5.38 1.38 -9.18
C ILE A 93 6.26 0.74 -10.24
N ASP A 94 7.41 1.36 -10.51
CA ASP A 94 8.49 0.73 -11.23
C ASP A 94 9.28 -0.18 -10.27
N TYR A 95 8.97 -1.48 -10.31
CA TYR A 95 9.57 -2.47 -9.41
C TYR A 95 11.07 -2.68 -9.64
N GLU A 96 11.59 -2.35 -10.83
CA GLU A 96 13.00 -2.52 -11.15
C GLU A 96 13.83 -1.40 -10.51
N HIS A 97 13.32 -0.17 -10.54
CA HIS A 97 14.08 1.00 -10.11
C HIS A 97 13.68 1.51 -8.71
N GLU A 98 12.42 1.37 -8.31
CA GLU A 98 11.90 1.96 -7.07
C GLU A 98 11.88 0.98 -5.89
N VAL A 99 11.87 -0.34 -6.13
CA VAL A 99 11.65 -1.34 -5.09
C VAL A 99 12.90 -2.18 -4.83
N ASP A 100 13.31 -2.27 -3.56
CA ASP A 100 14.33 -3.25 -3.13
C ASP A 100 13.66 -4.62 -2.88
N MET A 101 13.40 -5.36 -3.95
CA MET A 101 12.73 -6.66 -3.86
C MET A 101 13.41 -7.68 -2.94
N PRO A 102 14.76 -7.83 -2.94
CA PRO A 102 15.46 -8.68 -1.96
C PRO A 102 15.14 -8.32 -0.50
N LEU A 103 15.07 -7.03 -0.16
CA LEU A 103 14.71 -6.56 1.18
C LEU A 103 13.22 -6.82 1.48
N LYS A 104 12.32 -6.53 0.53
CA LYS A 104 10.87 -6.72 0.72
C LYS A 104 10.50 -8.17 0.98
N LYS A 105 11.14 -9.13 0.27
CA LYS A 105 10.91 -10.57 0.45
C LYS A 105 11.25 -11.10 1.86
N GLN A 106 12.02 -10.35 2.65
CA GLN A 106 12.36 -10.71 4.03
C GLN A 106 11.32 -10.22 5.06
N THR A 107 10.41 -9.33 4.66
CA THR A 107 9.40 -8.74 5.55
C THR A 107 8.18 -9.66 5.64
N LYS A 108 7.66 -9.89 6.85
CA LYS A 108 6.45 -10.68 7.04
C LYS A 108 5.23 -9.89 6.57
N MET A 109 4.31 -10.57 5.88
CA MET A 109 3.10 -9.95 5.36
C MET A 109 1.88 -10.77 5.78
N PHE A 110 0.82 -10.08 6.21
CA PHE A 110 -0.49 -10.66 6.48
C PHE A 110 -1.52 -9.92 5.63
N LEU A 111 -2.12 -10.63 4.67
CA LEU A 111 -3.19 -10.11 3.83
C LEU A 111 -4.47 -10.87 4.14
N TYR A 112 -5.56 -10.14 4.36
CA TYR A 112 -6.87 -10.71 4.65
C TYR A 112 -7.95 -10.00 3.84
N HIS A 113 -8.84 -10.78 3.24
CA HIS A 113 -9.96 -10.28 2.45
C HIS A 113 -11.19 -11.16 2.65
N GLY A 114 -12.38 -10.57 2.66
CA GLY A 114 -13.63 -11.32 2.72
C GLY A 114 -14.02 -11.84 1.34
N GLU A 115 -14.39 -13.11 1.23
CA GLU A 115 -14.77 -13.72 -0.06
C GLU A 115 -16.01 -13.04 -0.68
N ASP A 116 -16.95 -12.60 0.16
CA ASP A 116 -18.20 -11.94 -0.24
C ASP A 116 -18.16 -10.40 -0.14
N ASP A 117 -16.97 -9.77 -0.21
CA ASP A 117 -16.86 -8.31 -0.15
C ASP A 117 -17.57 -7.64 -1.34
N PRO A 118 -18.62 -6.82 -1.12
CA PRO A 118 -19.43 -6.27 -2.19
C PRO A 118 -18.79 -5.05 -2.87
N VAL A 119 -17.64 -4.56 -2.37
CA VAL A 119 -16.99 -3.33 -2.82
C VAL A 119 -15.70 -3.63 -3.59
N ILE A 120 -14.89 -4.54 -3.06
CA ILE A 120 -13.63 -4.98 -3.67
C ILE A 120 -13.72 -6.49 -3.86
N ALA A 121 -13.83 -6.92 -5.11
CA ALA A 121 -13.90 -8.33 -5.43
C ALA A 121 -12.61 -9.06 -5.00
N VAL A 122 -12.74 -10.29 -4.49
CA VAL A 122 -11.61 -11.07 -3.96
C VAL A 122 -10.50 -11.27 -5.00
N GLU A 123 -10.83 -11.33 -6.29
CA GLU A 123 -9.88 -11.46 -7.39
C GLU A 123 -8.98 -10.24 -7.52
N THR A 124 -9.45 -9.08 -7.06
CA THR A 124 -8.72 -7.81 -7.08
C THR A 124 -7.98 -7.49 -5.79
N ALA A 125 -8.31 -8.17 -4.69
CA ALA A 125 -7.72 -7.95 -3.37
C ALA A 125 -6.28 -8.46 -3.28
N GLN A 126 -5.33 -7.58 -2.95
CA GLN A 126 -3.89 -7.84 -2.75
C GLN A 126 -3.24 -6.72 -1.96
#